data_AF-A0A2V8BNT2-F1
#
_entry.id   AF-A0A2V8BNT2-F1
#
_cell.length_a   1.000
_cell.length_b   1.000
_cell.length_c   1.000
_cell.angle_alpha   90.00
_cell.angle_beta   90.00
_cell.angle_gamma   90.00
#
_symmetry.space_group_name_H-M   'P 1'
#
loop_
_entity.id
_entity.type
_entity.pdbx_description
1 polymer ?
#
loop_
_entity_poly.entity_id
_entity_poly.type
_entity_poly.pdbx_seq_one_letter_code
_entity_poly.pdbx_strand_id
1 'polypeptide(L)'
;MRIVVLGHWGPPMIMFPTSGGDEEEYERQGLIGAIGDFIDAGRVKAFCVNTNHSDSFGNDGAHPLHRSWMQRMYSDYIRHEVVPFVRQHCQSPDIAVWTMGASLGAYHAANTLFKYPDVVKRCFALS
;
A
#
# COMPACT_ATOMS: atom_id res chain seq x y z
N MET A 1 -8.62 2.97 -8.32
CA MET A 1 -7.32 3.66 -8.26
C MET A 1 -6.27 2.80 -8.98
N ARG A 2 -5.15 3.36 -9.43
CA ARG A 2 -4.09 2.61 -10.14
C ARG A 2 -3.19 1.85 -9.16
N ILE A 3 -2.69 0.70 -9.61
CA ILE A 3 -1.75 -0.16 -8.87
C ILE A 3 -0.66 -0.61 -9.86
N VAL A 4 0.60 -0.48 -9.47
CA VAL A 4 1.74 -1.10 -10.18
C VAL A 4 2.10 -2.41 -9.48
N VAL A 5 2.20 -3.50 -10.25
CA VAL A 5 2.52 -4.84 -9.75
C VAL A 5 3.88 -5.25 -10.28
N LEU A 6 4.76 -5.65 -9.37
CA LEU A 6 6.15 -6.00 -9.67
C LEU A 6 6.48 -7.37 -9.09
N GLY A 7 7.16 -8.20 -9.88
CA GLY A 7 7.53 -9.57 -9.53
C GLY A 7 6.52 -10.63 -9.94
N HIS A 8 7.01 -11.85 -10.11
CA HIS A 8 6.19 -13.00 -10.49
C HIS A 8 5.56 -13.68 -9.27
N TRP A 9 6.31 -13.84 -8.19
CA TRP A 9 5.90 -14.49 -6.95
C TRP A 9 6.67 -13.93 -5.74
N GLY A 10 6.17 -14.19 -4.54
CA GLY A 10 6.81 -13.84 -3.27
C GLY A 10 5.75 -13.46 -2.23
N PRO A 11 6.14 -13.35 -0.95
CA PRO A 11 5.28 -12.71 0.05
C PRO A 11 4.82 -11.33 -0.45
N PRO A 12 3.51 -11.09 -0.55
CA PRO A 12 3.00 -9.88 -1.16
C PRO A 12 3.18 -8.69 -0.22
N MET A 13 3.73 -7.59 -0.75
CA MET A 13 3.95 -6.35 -0.03
C MET A 13 3.18 -5.21 -0.69
N ILE A 14 2.21 -4.66 0.02
CA ILE A 14 1.49 -3.44 -0.37
C ILE A 14 2.34 -2.24 0.02
N MET A 15 2.70 -1.42 -0.97
CA MET A 15 3.56 -0.26 -0.81
C MET A 15 2.72 1.02 -0.98
N PHE A 16 2.69 1.85 0.06
CA PHE A 16 1.93 3.10 0.09
C PHE A 16 2.87 4.29 -0.17
N PRO A 17 2.59 5.16 -1.15
CA PRO A 17 3.41 6.32 -1.45
C PRO A 17 3.38 7.36 -0.31
N THR A 18 4.30 8.32 -0.39
CA THR A 18 4.35 9.48 0.49
C THR A 18 3.22 10.48 0.16
N SER A 19 3.11 11.56 0.95
CA SER A 19 2.13 12.62 0.69
C SER A 19 2.31 13.23 -0.70
N GLY A 20 1.27 13.18 -1.53
CA GLY A 20 1.33 13.67 -2.91
C GLY A 20 2.06 12.75 -3.89
N GLY A 21 2.57 11.61 -3.43
CA GLY A 21 3.10 10.55 -4.28
C GLY A 21 2.00 9.71 -4.92
N ASP A 22 2.41 8.81 -5.82
CA ASP A 22 1.54 7.92 -6.59
C ASP A 22 2.15 6.51 -6.68
N GLU A 23 1.48 5.60 -7.38
CA GLU A 23 1.90 4.21 -7.53
C GLU A 23 3.27 4.00 -8.21
N GLU A 24 3.82 5.02 -8.88
CA GLU A 24 5.11 4.98 -9.56
C GLU A 24 6.22 5.69 -8.75
N GLU A 25 5.90 6.29 -7.59
CA GLU A 25 6.87 7.04 -6.77
C GLU A 25 8.10 6.22 -6.41
N TYR A 26 7.92 4.98 -5.95
CA TYR A 26 9.03 4.13 -5.52
C TYR A 26 9.97 3.70 -6.64
N GLU A 27 9.47 3.63 -7.88
CA GLU A 27 10.30 3.45 -9.06
C GLU A 27 11.13 4.71 -9.30
N ARG A 28 10.47 5.87 -9.34
CA ARG A 28 11.14 7.17 -9.57
C ARG A 28 12.19 7.52 -8.52
N GLN A 29 11.98 7.09 -7.28
CA GLN A 29 12.91 7.29 -6.16
C GLN A 29 13.98 6.19 -6.04
N GLY A 30 13.99 5.20 -6.94
CA GLY A 30 15.01 4.15 -7.00
C GLY A 30 14.85 3.03 -5.97
N LEU A 31 13.79 3.01 -5.17
CA LEU A 31 13.56 1.93 -4.20
C LEU A 31 13.31 0.60 -4.89
N ILE A 32 12.50 0.58 -5.95
CA ILE A 32 12.23 -0.66 -6.71
C ILE A 32 13.52 -1.20 -7.32
N GLY A 33 14.33 -0.35 -7.95
CA GLY A 33 15.65 -0.74 -8.45
C GLY A 33 16.56 -1.30 -7.35
N ALA A 34 16.57 -0.69 -6.16
CA ALA A 34 17.38 -1.15 -5.03
C ALA A 34 16.96 -2.53 -4.48
N ILE A 35 15.69 -2.92 -4.64
CA ILE A 35 15.18 -4.24 -4.22
C ILE A 35 14.93 -5.21 -5.39
N GLY A 36 15.36 -4.85 -6.61
CA GLY A 36 15.10 -5.60 -7.84
C GLY A 36 15.49 -7.07 -7.75
N ASP A 37 16.69 -7.36 -7.26
CA ASP A 37 17.17 -8.74 -7.08
C ASP A 37 16.27 -9.57 -6.15
N PHE A 38 15.64 -8.96 -5.14
CA PHE A 38 14.69 -9.65 -4.26
C PHE A 38 13.34 -9.88 -4.94
N ILE A 39 12.90 -8.94 -5.79
CA ILE A 39 11.68 -9.09 -6.58
C ILE A 39 11.87 -10.22 -7.60
N ASP A 40 12.97 -10.20 -8.34
CA ASP A 40 13.27 -11.18 -9.39
C ASP A 40 13.49 -12.59 -8.82
N ALA A 41 14.16 -12.70 -7.67
CA ALA A 41 14.32 -13.95 -6.94
C ALA A 41 13.04 -14.47 -6.27
N GLY A 42 11.92 -13.74 -6.39
CA GLY A 42 10.64 -14.12 -5.80
C GLY A 42 10.60 -14.03 -4.27
N ARG A 43 11.46 -13.21 -3.67
CA ARG A 43 11.53 -13.00 -2.22
C ARG A 43 10.53 -11.96 -1.72
N VAL A 44 9.98 -11.16 -2.61
CA VAL A 44 8.88 -10.21 -2.37
C VAL A 44 8.15 -9.97 -3.68
N LYS A 45 6.82 -9.84 -3.63
CA LYS A 45 6.01 -9.37 -4.74
C LYS A 45 5.42 -8.01 -4.37
N ALA A 46 5.80 -6.96 -5.08
CA ALA A 46 5.45 -5.59 -4.70
C ALA A 46 4.17 -5.11 -5.41
N PHE A 47 3.31 -4.44 -4.65
CA PHE A 47 2.07 -3.83 -5.12
C PHE A 47 2.08 -2.37 -4.68
N CYS A 48 2.47 -1.46 -5.57
CA CYS A 48 2.47 -0.03 -5.29
C CYS A 48 1.07 0.52 -5.53
N VAL A 49 0.42 1.03 -4.49
CA VAL A 49 -1.00 1.43 -4.53
C VAL A 49 -1.11 2.93 -4.37
N ASN A 50 -1.79 3.60 -5.32
CA ASN A 50 -2.03 5.04 -5.21
C ASN A 50 -2.85 5.38 -3.95
N THR A 51 -2.87 6.65 -3.54
CA THR A 51 -3.62 7.15 -2.37
C THR A 51 -4.71 8.12 -2.78
N ASN A 52 -5.71 8.31 -1.92
CA ASN A 52 -6.74 9.34 -2.12
C ASN A 52 -6.34 10.67 -1.46
N HIS A 53 -5.04 10.97 -1.37
CA HIS A 53 -4.51 12.06 -0.57
C HIS A 53 -5.21 13.40 -0.85
N SER A 54 -5.39 13.75 -2.12
CA SER A 54 -6.05 14.99 -2.56
C SER A 54 -7.52 15.08 -2.16
N ASP A 55 -8.18 13.95 -1.92
CA ASP A 55 -9.57 13.90 -1.50
C ASP A 55 -9.71 13.82 0.03
N SER A 56 -8.64 13.39 0.73
CA SER A 56 -8.63 13.16 2.18
C SER A 56 -7.76 14.18 2.92
N PHE A 57 -6.64 13.77 3.49
CA PHE A 57 -5.81 14.63 4.34
C PHE A 57 -5.16 15.79 3.60
N GLY A 58 -4.95 15.70 2.29
CA GLY A 58 -4.46 16.81 1.47
C GLY A 58 -5.53 17.81 1.05
N ASN A 59 -6.81 17.57 1.37
CA ASN A 59 -7.91 18.45 0.97
C ASN A 59 -8.16 19.55 2.01
N ASP A 60 -7.38 20.63 1.96
CA ASP A 60 -7.53 21.75 2.91
C ASP A 60 -8.81 22.58 2.69
N GLY A 61 -9.46 22.44 1.53
CA GLY A 61 -10.75 23.07 1.24
C GLY A 61 -11.95 22.31 1.81
N ALA A 62 -11.78 21.05 2.23
CA ALA A 62 -12.86 20.22 2.75
C ALA A 62 -13.02 20.34 4.27
N HIS A 63 -14.26 20.21 4.74
CA HIS A 63 -14.56 20.09 6.16
C HIS A 63 -13.81 18.89 6.78
N PRO A 64 -13.23 19.01 8.00
CA PRO A 64 -12.46 17.92 8.62
C PRO A 64 -13.16 16.56 8.65
N LEU A 65 -14.47 16.55 8.93
CA LEU A 65 -15.29 15.34 8.89
C LEU A 65 -15.27 14.64 7.52
N HIS A 66 -15.32 15.40 6.43
CA HIS A 66 -15.27 14.85 5.07
C HIS A 66 -13.91 14.22 4.79
N ARG A 67 -12.82 14.88 5.18
CA ARG A 67 -11.45 14.38 5.04
C ARG A 67 -11.26 13.04 5.78
N SER A 68 -11.78 12.95 7.02
CA SER A 68 -11.77 11.70 7.79
C SER A 68 -12.65 10.61 7.16
N TRP A 69 -13.80 10.97 6.59
CA TRP A 69 -14.66 10.03 5.87
C TRP A 69 -13.96 9.48 4.61
N MET A 70 -13.32 10.33 3.81
CA MET A 70 -12.52 9.90 2.66
C MET A 70 -11.35 9.00 3.08
N GLN A 71 -10.68 9.31 4.19
CA GLN A 71 -9.64 8.45 4.73
C GLN A 71 -10.17 7.06 5.15
N ARG A 72 -11.39 7.00 5.70
CA ARG A 72 -12.05 5.72 6.01
C ARG A 72 -12.35 4.94 4.73
N MET A 73 -12.88 5.60 3.70
CA MET A 73 -13.16 4.96 2.41
C MET A 73 -11.89 4.35 1.79
N TYR A 74 -10.73 5.02 1.92
CA TYR A 74 -9.46 4.44 1.50
C TYR A 74 -9.07 3.20 2.32
N SER A 75 -9.25 3.23 3.65
CA SER A 75 -9.03 2.06 4.50
C SER A 75 -9.90 0.86 4.08
N ASP A 76 -11.16 1.12 3.73
CA ASP A 76 -12.10 0.09 3.28
C ASP A 76 -11.73 -0.44 1.87
N TYR A 77 -11.28 0.44 0.96
CA TYR A 77 -10.72 0.08 -0.35
C TYR A 77 -9.52 -0.87 -0.21
N ILE A 78 -8.58 -0.57 0.70
CA ILE A 78 -7.44 -1.46 0.95
C ILE A 78 -7.90 -2.84 1.42
N ARG A 79 -8.84 -2.91 2.38
CA ARG A 79 -9.29 -4.18 2.96
C ARG A 79 -10.12 -5.02 1.98
N HIS A 80 -11.05 -4.39 1.27
CA HIS A 80 -12.10 -5.09 0.54
C HIS A 80 -11.84 -5.20 -0.97
N GLU A 81 -10.90 -4.43 -1.51
CA GLU A 81 -10.57 -4.47 -2.94
C GLU A 81 -9.10 -4.83 -3.17
N VAL A 82 -8.17 -4.11 -2.53
CA VAL A 82 -6.72 -4.33 -2.77
C VAL A 82 -6.25 -5.68 -2.21
N VAL A 83 -6.63 -6.03 -0.99
CA VAL A 83 -6.23 -7.33 -0.40
C VAL A 83 -6.75 -8.52 -1.23
N PRO A 84 -8.03 -8.57 -1.65
CA PRO A 84 -8.51 -9.59 -2.58
C PRO A 84 -7.76 -9.59 -3.93
N PHE A 85 -7.50 -8.41 -4.51
CA PHE A 85 -6.72 -8.29 -5.74
C PHE A 85 -5.31 -8.89 -5.60
N VAL A 86 -4.61 -8.57 -4.50
CA VAL A 86 -3.29 -9.12 -4.17
C VAL A 86 -3.34 -10.64 -4.06
N ARG A 87 -4.33 -11.18 -3.34
CA ARG A 87 -4.54 -12.63 -3.16
C ARG A 87 -4.80 -13.34 -4.47
N GLN A 88 -5.59 -12.74 -5.36
CA GLN A 88 -5.83 -13.24 -6.71
C GLN A 88 -4.53 -13.28 -7.52
N HIS A 89 -3.73 -12.20 -7.47
CA HIS A 89 -2.45 -12.10 -8.17
C HIS A 89 -1.36 -13.05 -7.63
N CYS A 90 -1.52 -13.52 -6.39
CA CYS A 90 -0.69 -14.53 -5.75
C CYS A 90 -1.29 -15.94 -5.85
N GLN A 91 -2.47 -16.09 -6.45
CA GLN A 91 -3.23 -17.36 -6.51
C GLN A 91 -3.35 -18.05 -5.14
N SER A 92 -3.51 -17.25 -4.07
CA SER A 92 -3.57 -17.74 -2.70
C SER A 92 -4.61 -16.94 -1.91
N PRO A 93 -5.79 -17.53 -1.62
CA PRO A 93 -6.92 -16.79 -1.05
C PRO A 93 -6.68 -16.28 0.37
N ASP A 94 -5.78 -16.93 1.11
CA ASP A 94 -5.53 -16.66 2.53
C ASP A 94 -4.10 -16.19 2.82
N ILE A 95 -3.29 -15.91 1.79
CA ILE A 95 -1.94 -15.40 2.01
C ILE A 95 -2.00 -14.10 2.82
N ALA A 96 -1.14 -14.04 3.83
CA ALA A 96 -0.89 -12.84 4.59
C ALA A 96 -0.16 -11.80 3.73
N VAL A 97 -0.48 -10.52 3.93
CA VAL A 97 0.21 -9.43 3.23
C VAL A 97 1.19 -8.72 4.16
N TRP A 98 2.17 -8.08 3.57
CA TRP A 98 3.04 -7.11 4.22
C TRP A 98 2.61 -5.71 3.81
N THR A 99 2.87 -4.73 4.67
CA THR A 99 2.68 -3.32 4.34
C THR A 99 3.99 -2.57 4.45
N MET A 100 4.18 -1.58 3.60
CA MET A 100 5.35 -0.71 3.60
C MET A 100 4.95 0.71 3.20
N GLY A 101 5.56 1.71 3.83
CA GLY A 101 5.44 3.09 3.40
C GLY A 101 6.37 4.03 4.14
N ALA A 102 6.54 5.24 3.61
CA ALA A 102 7.30 6.32 4.24
C ALA A 102 6.41 7.56 4.45
N SER A 103 6.65 8.35 5.50
CA SER A 103 5.86 9.54 5.83
C SER A 103 4.35 9.22 5.93
N LEU A 104 3.48 9.83 5.13
CA LEU A 104 2.06 9.48 5.11
C LEU A 104 1.81 8.02 4.68
N GLY A 105 2.65 7.48 3.80
CA GLY A 105 2.65 6.06 3.46
C GLY A 105 2.92 5.17 4.68
N ALA A 106 3.79 5.60 5.60
CA ALA A 106 4.05 4.87 6.84
C ALA A 106 2.82 4.85 7.75
N TYR A 107 2.08 5.95 7.83
CA TYR A 107 0.78 5.98 8.48
C TYR A 107 -0.18 4.96 7.83
N HIS A 108 -0.30 4.92 6.51
CA HIS A 108 -1.15 3.93 5.83
C HIS A 108 -0.71 2.50 6.10
N ALA A 109 0.59 2.22 6.09
CA ALA A 109 1.15 0.91 6.36
C ALA A 109 0.83 0.42 7.78
N ALA A 110 1.08 1.26 8.79
CA ALA A 110 0.82 0.94 10.19
C ALA A 110 -0.68 0.88 10.51
N ASN A 111 -1.47 1.84 10.03
CA ASN A 111 -2.91 1.88 10.25
C ASN A 111 -3.61 0.66 9.64
N THR A 112 -3.17 0.17 8.48
CA THR A 112 -3.70 -1.06 7.88
C THR A 112 -3.39 -2.28 8.74
N LEU A 113 -2.16 -2.39 9.28
CA LEU A 113 -1.80 -3.47 10.21
C LEU A 113 -2.68 -3.43 11.47
N PHE A 114 -2.82 -2.27 12.11
CA PHE A 114 -3.55 -2.16 13.37
C PHE A 114 -5.05 -2.41 13.21
N LYS A 115 -5.64 -2.03 12.07
CA LYS A 115 -7.05 -2.31 11.80
C LYS A 115 -7.33 -3.75 11.37
N TYR A 116 -6.39 -4.37 10.67
CA TYR A 116 -6.58 -5.68 10.07
C TYR A 116 -5.41 -6.63 10.38
N PRO A 117 -5.14 -6.93 11.67
CA PRO A 117 -4.04 -7.80 12.08
C PRO A 117 -4.24 -9.27 11.67
N ASP A 118 -5.47 -9.66 11.30
CA ASP A 118 -5.79 -10.94 10.66
C ASP A 118 -5.15 -11.06 9.27
N VAL A 119 -5.02 -9.94 8.55
CA VAL A 119 -4.53 -9.89 7.16
C VAL A 119 -3.04 -9.56 7.08
N VAL A 120 -2.58 -8.56 7.82
CA VAL A 120 -1.21 -8.03 7.71
C VAL A 120 -0.30 -8.69 8.74
N LYS A 121 0.84 -9.24 8.31
CA LYS A 121 1.77 -9.95 9.21
C LYS A 121 3.16 -9.33 9.31
N ARG A 122 3.49 -8.35 8.46
CA ARG A 122 4.71 -7.53 8.57
C ARG A 122 4.41 -6.11 8.13
N CYS A 123 5.04 -5.14 8.79
CA CYS A 123 4.85 -3.72 8.49
C CYS A 123 6.21 -3.01 8.54
N PHE A 124 6.51 -2.25 7.49
CA PHE A 124 7.68 -1.36 7.40
C PHE A 124 7.17 0.09 7.32
N ALA A 125 7.05 0.74 8.48
CA ALA A 125 6.60 2.13 8.59
C ALA A 125 7.78 3.04 8.87
N LEU A 126 8.18 3.84 7.87
CA LEU A 126 9.40 4.65 7.89
C LEU A 126 9.07 6.15 8.01
N SER A 127 9.82 6.89 8.85
CA SER A 127 9.67 8.34 8.97
C SER A 127 10.54 9.10 7.99
#